data_AF-A0A496S4Q8-F1
#
_entry.id   AF-A0A496S4Q8-F1
#
_cell.length_a   1.000
_cell.length_b   1.000
_cell.length_c   1.000
_cell.angle_alpha   90.00
_cell.angle_beta   90.00
_cell.angle_gamma   90.00
#
_symmetry.space_group_name_H-M   'P 1'
#
loop_
_entity.id
_entity.type
_entity.pdbx_description
1 polymer ?
#
loop_
_entity_poly.entity_id
_entity_poly.type
_entity_poly.pdbx_seq_one_letter_code
_entity_poly.pdbx_strand_id
1 'polypeptide(L)'
;MNSSKIITQIGSLPYTDVKEAVDYSLKHDIPFLPELPKRGDAMLEYIKHPGKLSCLEEFKKHKFSLVKVQCVGPATLIQAGYSKGEAISRIYEHISQILEGLSAQEIILFLDEPALGYSGVNFKELWEVIFSNFKVIPGVHICGNMNWDEVFSSSVEIISFDASKYDITKYSKYRSGKRISWGVERREDIKDFKPGDLITLPCGMGSSLYNPEDPPRYLERLRKIAGEVSK
;
A
#
# COMPACT_ATOMS: atom_id res chain seq x y z
N MET A 1 8.15 24.29 -11.40
CA MET A 1 7.25 23.27 -11.99
C MET A 1 6.89 22.30 -10.88
N ASN A 2 5.62 22.21 -10.50
CA ASN A 2 5.18 21.31 -9.45
C ASN A 2 5.36 19.88 -10.01
N SER A 3 6.43 19.18 -9.64
CA SER A 3 6.57 17.76 -9.97
C SER A 3 5.36 17.06 -9.38
N SER A 4 4.52 16.44 -10.21
CA SER A 4 3.37 15.69 -9.73
C SER A 4 3.87 14.59 -8.80
N LYS A 5 3.38 14.55 -7.56
CA LYS A 5 3.76 13.53 -6.59
C LYS A 5 3.12 12.22 -6.99
N ILE A 6 3.88 11.32 -7.61
CA ILE A 6 3.33 10.08 -8.17
C ILE A 6 4.07 8.83 -7.69
N ILE A 7 5.29 8.96 -7.16
CA ILE A 7 6.08 7.80 -6.72
C ILE A 7 5.84 7.53 -5.24
N THR A 8 5.40 6.31 -4.93
CA THR A 8 5.30 5.75 -3.57
C THR A 8 5.81 4.30 -3.55
N GLN A 9 5.62 3.57 -2.44
CA GLN A 9 6.04 2.17 -2.33
C GLN A 9 5.12 1.30 -1.46
N ILE A 10 5.23 -0.01 -1.63
CA ILE A 10 4.75 -1.02 -0.67
C ILE A 10 5.67 -1.04 0.57
N GLY A 11 5.08 -1.16 1.76
CA GLY A 11 5.75 -0.87 3.03
C GLY A 11 6.88 -1.82 3.39
N SER A 12 6.79 -3.11 3.01
CA SER A 12 7.81 -4.08 3.38
C SER A 12 9.16 -3.83 2.70
N LEU A 13 10.22 -3.67 3.50
CA LEU A 13 11.58 -3.40 3.04
C LEU A 13 12.59 -4.44 3.55
N PRO A 14 13.75 -4.61 2.88
CA PRO A 14 14.75 -5.62 3.24
C PRO A 14 15.70 -5.15 4.36
N TYR A 15 15.43 -3.99 4.97
CA TYR A 15 16.25 -3.36 6.01
C TYR A 15 16.04 -4.00 7.39
N THR A 16 17.04 -3.83 8.25
CA THR A 16 16.96 -4.07 9.70
C THR A 16 17.21 -2.80 10.51
N ASP A 17 17.82 -1.78 9.90
CA ASP A 17 17.99 -0.46 10.46
C ASP A 17 16.75 0.40 10.21
N VAL A 18 16.20 0.95 11.29
CA VAL A 18 14.98 1.75 11.26
C VAL A 18 15.20 3.08 10.56
N LYS A 19 16.34 3.74 10.84
CA LYS A 19 16.64 5.06 10.30
C LYS A 19 16.88 4.98 8.79
N GLU A 20 17.61 3.97 8.34
CA GLU A 20 17.85 3.72 6.91
C GLU A 20 16.54 3.49 6.14
N ALA A 21 15.62 2.70 6.71
CA ALA A 21 14.32 2.44 6.12
C ALA A 21 13.45 3.69 6.02
N VAL A 22 13.41 4.52 7.07
CA VAL A 22 12.68 5.80 7.07
C VAL A 22 13.34 6.79 6.10
N ASP A 23 14.66 6.92 6.11
CA ASP A 23 15.40 7.78 5.17
C ASP A 23 15.17 7.36 3.72
N TYR A 24 15.04 6.07 3.42
CA TYR A 24 14.66 5.57 2.10
C TYR A 24 13.24 6.00 1.72
N SER A 25 12.28 5.83 2.63
CA SER A 25 10.89 6.24 2.40
C SER A 25 10.77 7.73 2.09
N LEU A 26 11.47 8.58 2.86
CA LEU A 26 11.46 10.04 2.69
C LEU A 26 12.00 10.53 1.33
N LYS A 27 12.68 9.67 0.56
CA LYS A 27 13.17 9.99 -0.81
C LYS A 27 12.09 9.84 -1.89
N HIS A 28 10.90 9.33 -1.56
CA HIS A 28 9.76 9.19 -2.47
C HIS A 28 8.94 10.47 -2.51
N ASP A 29 8.21 10.71 -3.62
CA ASP A 29 7.32 11.87 -3.72
C ASP A 29 6.22 11.82 -2.66
N ILE A 30 5.71 10.62 -2.40
CA ILE A 30 4.77 10.29 -1.33
C ILE A 30 5.48 9.28 -0.42
N PRO A 31 6.08 9.76 0.69
CA PRO A 31 6.67 8.88 1.69
C PRO A 31 5.65 7.87 2.21
N PHE A 32 6.13 6.68 2.57
CA PHE A 32 5.32 5.59 3.07
C PHE A 32 5.84 5.08 4.42
N LEU A 33 4.97 4.64 5.33
CA LEU A 33 5.42 4.01 6.57
C LEU A 33 6.09 2.66 6.26
N PRO A 34 7.40 2.48 6.55
CA PRO A 34 8.06 1.22 6.27
C PRO A 34 7.69 0.14 7.28
N GLU A 35 7.68 -1.10 6.80
CA GLU A 35 7.56 -2.32 7.60
C GLU A 35 8.85 -3.12 7.40
N LEU A 36 9.46 -3.60 8.49
CA LEU A 36 10.69 -4.40 8.47
C LEU A 36 10.42 -5.86 8.84
N PRO A 37 10.07 -6.75 7.88
CA PRO A 37 9.78 -8.15 8.16
C PRO A 37 10.92 -8.90 8.90
N LYS A 38 12.18 -8.53 8.64
CA LYS A 38 13.34 -9.09 9.36
C LYS A 38 13.37 -8.74 10.86
N ARG A 39 12.54 -7.79 11.30
CA ARG A 39 12.33 -7.38 12.70
C ARG A 39 10.98 -7.82 13.27
N GLY A 40 10.19 -8.59 12.51
CA GLY A 40 8.86 -9.04 12.94
C GLY A 40 7.70 -8.19 12.43
N ASP A 41 7.93 -7.22 11.56
CA ASP A 41 6.85 -6.40 10.97
C ASP A 41 6.19 -7.09 9.75
N ALA A 42 6.25 -8.42 9.64
CA ALA A 42 5.46 -9.11 8.62
C ALA A 42 3.97 -8.99 8.96
N MET A 43 3.10 -8.88 7.96
CA MET A 43 1.70 -8.47 8.17
C MET A 43 0.90 -9.32 9.16
N LEU A 44 1.09 -10.64 9.15
CA LEU A 44 0.43 -11.54 10.10
C LEU A 44 1.11 -11.57 11.47
N GLU A 45 2.33 -11.05 11.58
CA GLU A 45 3.07 -10.93 12.84
C GLU A 45 2.77 -9.60 13.54
N TYR A 46 2.86 -8.46 12.85
CA TYR A 46 2.57 -7.16 13.50
C TYR A 46 1.12 -7.07 13.98
N ILE A 47 0.18 -7.74 13.31
CA ILE A 47 -1.24 -7.62 13.65
C ILE A 47 -1.59 -8.36 14.96
N LYS A 48 -0.70 -9.25 15.43
CA LYS A 48 -0.77 -9.85 16.76
C LYS A 48 -0.53 -8.81 17.85
N HIS A 49 0.25 -7.75 17.54
CA HIS A 49 0.60 -6.64 18.43
C HIS A 49 0.36 -5.28 17.74
N PRO A 50 -0.90 -4.84 17.59
CA PRO A 50 -1.25 -3.59 16.93
C PRO A 50 -0.43 -2.38 17.37
N GLY A 51 -0.04 -1.52 16.42
CA GLY A 51 0.73 -0.30 16.70
C GLY A 51 2.20 -0.48 17.04
N LYS A 52 2.77 -1.70 16.98
CA LYS A 52 4.17 -1.98 17.34
C LYS A 52 5.13 -2.10 16.15
N LEU A 53 4.87 -1.39 15.05
CA LEU A 53 5.76 -1.38 13.88
C LEU A 53 7.12 -0.77 14.22
N SER A 54 8.20 -1.40 13.75
CA SER A 54 9.58 -1.01 14.07
C SER A 54 9.89 0.44 13.70
N CYS A 55 9.33 0.93 12.59
CA CYS A 55 9.62 2.27 12.06
C CYS A 55 8.67 3.36 12.56
N LEU A 56 7.63 3.03 13.34
CA LEU A 56 6.54 3.96 13.61
C LEU A 56 7.00 5.23 14.36
N GLU A 57 7.76 5.04 15.44
CA GLU A 57 8.25 6.16 16.27
C GLU A 57 9.20 7.09 15.50
N GLU A 58 10.11 6.52 14.71
CA GLU A 58 11.02 7.33 13.88
C GLU A 58 10.25 8.07 12.79
N PHE A 59 9.32 7.38 12.11
CA PHE A 59 8.53 7.96 11.02
C PHE A 59 7.66 9.14 11.49
N LYS A 60 7.07 9.06 12.69
CA LYS A 60 6.24 10.12 13.30
C LYS A 60 7.01 11.40 13.63
N LYS A 61 8.35 11.39 13.66
CA LYS A 61 9.16 12.61 13.87
C LYS A 61 9.10 13.58 12.69
N HIS A 62 8.62 13.12 11.53
CA HIS A 62 8.57 13.89 10.30
C HIS A 62 7.17 14.49 10.05
N LYS A 63 7.12 15.54 9.21
CA LYS A 63 5.89 16.20 8.81
C LYS A 63 5.65 15.98 7.32
N PHE A 64 4.40 15.66 6.96
CA PHE A 64 4.04 15.32 5.59
C PHE A 64 2.92 16.22 5.07
N SER A 65 3.00 16.63 3.81
CA SER A 65 1.80 17.14 3.12
C SER A 65 0.89 15.98 2.72
N LEU A 66 1.48 14.89 2.23
CA LEU A 66 0.80 13.67 1.81
C LEU A 66 1.70 12.51 2.18
N VAL A 67 1.13 11.49 2.83
CA VAL A 67 1.85 10.29 3.26
C VAL A 67 1.00 9.05 2.99
N LYS A 68 1.65 7.92 2.74
CA LYS A 68 0.99 6.63 2.61
C LYS A 68 1.29 5.74 3.80
N VAL A 69 0.26 5.10 4.34
CA VAL A 69 0.39 4.04 5.36
C VAL A 69 -0.35 2.81 4.87
N GLN A 70 -0.10 1.66 5.50
CA GLN A 70 -0.79 0.42 5.14
C GLN A 70 -1.11 -0.41 6.37
N CYS A 71 -2.09 -1.29 6.21
CA CYS A 71 -2.47 -2.31 7.18
C CYS A 71 -2.96 -3.54 6.42
N VAL A 72 -2.80 -4.73 7.00
CA VAL A 72 -3.39 -5.96 6.48
C VAL A 72 -4.91 -5.82 6.39
N GLY A 73 -5.48 -6.26 5.28
CA GLY A 73 -6.91 -6.19 5.06
C GLY A 73 -7.69 -7.32 5.74
N PRO A 74 -9.01 -7.11 5.96
CA PRO A 74 -9.85 -8.04 6.69
C PRO A 74 -10.03 -9.40 5.98
N ALA A 75 -10.06 -9.46 4.64
CA ALA A 75 -10.22 -10.73 3.94
C ALA A 75 -9.00 -11.63 4.18
N THR A 76 -7.81 -11.05 4.23
CA THR A 76 -6.55 -11.74 4.52
C THR A 76 -6.49 -12.22 5.96
N LEU A 77 -6.95 -11.44 6.94
CA LEU A 77 -7.04 -11.90 8.33
C LEU A 77 -8.06 -13.02 8.50
N ILE A 78 -9.24 -12.91 7.88
CA ILE A 78 -10.27 -13.96 7.97
C ILE A 78 -9.74 -15.27 7.36
N GLN A 79 -9.06 -15.19 6.21
CA GLN A 79 -8.41 -16.36 5.61
C GLN A 79 -7.32 -16.96 6.52
N ALA A 80 -6.63 -16.14 7.32
CA ALA A 80 -5.65 -16.58 8.29
C ALA A 80 -6.26 -17.17 9.58
N GLY A 81 -7.59 -17.26 9.68
CA GLY A 81 -8.31 -17.91 10.78
C GLY A 81 -8.91 -16.96 11.82
N TYR A 82 -8.78 -15.65 11.63
CA TYR A 82 -9.41 -14.67 12.53
C TYR A 82 -10.93 -14.60 12.29
N SER A 83 -11.71 -14.43 13.36
CA SER A 83 -13.13 -14.13 13.21
C SER A 83 -13.33 -12.73 12.57
N LYS A 84 -14.49 -12.49 11.94
CA LYS A 84 -14.84 -11.16 11.36
C LYS A 84 -14.65 -10.03 12.40
N GLY A 85 -15.13 -10.25 13.63
CA GLY A 85 -15.03 -9.26 14.71
C GLY A 85 -13.60 -9.01 15.17
N GLU A 86 -12.79 -10.07 15.31
CA GLU A 86 -11.38 -9.93 15.71
C GLU A 86 -10.55 -9.25 14.62
N ALA A 87 -10.76 -9.62 13.36
CA ALA A 87 -10.08 -9.00 12.22
C ALA A 87 -10.34 -7.48 12.19
N ILE A 88 -11.61 -7.07 12.30
CA ILE A 88 -11.98 -5.66 12.35
C ILE A 88 -11.32 -4.98 13.56
N SER A 89 -11.47 -5.53 14.76
CA SER A 89 -10.93 -4.92 15.99
C SER A 89 -9.42 -4.68 15.91
N ARG A 90 -8.65 -5.67 15.42
CA ARG A 90 -7.19 -5.56 15.29
C ARG A 90 -6.77 -4.53 14.25
N ILE A 91 -7.45 -4.50 13.11
CA ILE A 91 -7.20 -3.50 12.06
C ILE A 91 -7.47 -2.09 12.59
N TYR A 92 -8.58 -1.91 13.31
CA TYR A 92 -8.94 -0.63 13.91
C TYR A 92 -7.90 -0.16 14.92
N GLU A 93 -7.51 -1.03 15.85
CA GLU A 93 -6.49 -0.72 16.85
C GLU A 93 -5.17 -0.35 16.16
N HIS A 94 -4.75 -1.13 15.16
CA HIS A 94 -3.49 -0.92 14.46
C HIS A 94 -3.47 0.40 13.68
N ILE A 95 -4.51 0.68 12.89
CA ILE A 95 -4.62 1.95 12.14
C ILE A 95 -4.68 3.12 13.11
N SER A 96 -5.49 3.03 14.18
CA SER A 96 -5.59 4.11 15.17
C SER A 96 -4.22 4.47 15.76
N GLN A 97 -3.43 3.45 16.12
CA GLN A 97 -2.07 3.64 16.63
C GLN A 97 -1.10 4.20 15.58
N ILE A 98 -1.26 3.85 14.30
CA ILE A 98 -0.47 4.45 13.22
C ILE A 98 -0.79 5.95 13.10
N LEU A 99 -2.08 6.29 13.07
CA LEU A 99 -2.55 7.65 12.79
C LEU A 99 -2.37 8.58 13.99
N GLU A 100 -2.45 8.07 15.21
CA GLU A 100 -2.27 8.84 16.44
C GLU A 100 -0.88 9.50 16.47
N GLY A 101 -0.84 10.83 16.48
CA GLY A 101 0.42 11.60 16.50
C GLY A 101 1.14 11.68 15.15
N LEU A 102 0.61 11.11 14.07
CA LEU A 102 1.17 11.27 12.73
C LEU A 102 0.88 12.67 12.18
N SER A 103 1.93 13.48 11.96
CA SER A 103 1.79 14.84 11.44
C SER A 103 1.69 14.87 9.91
N ALA A 104 0.48 14.72 9.36
CA ALA A 104 0.22 14.78 7.92
C ALA A 104 -1.01 15.64 7.56
N GLN A 105 -0.98 16.36 6.43
CA GLN A 105 -2.17 17.07 5.93
C GLN A 105 -3.16 16.10 5.25
N GLU A 106 -2.65 15.19 4.43
CA GLU A 106 -3.41 14.13 3.78
C GLU A 106 -2.72 12.77 4.00
N ILE A 107 -3.52 11.72 4.15
CA ILE A 107 -3.05 10.36 4.40
C ILE A 107 -3.76 9.41 3.43
N ILE A 108 -2.99 8.65 2.67
CA ILE A 108 -3.46 7.49 1.93
C ILE A 108 -3.31 6.27 2.83
N LEU A 109 -4.39 5.55 3.07
CA LEU A 109 -4.37 4.28 3.81
C LEU A 109 -4.67 3.14 2.85
N PHE A 110 -3.72 2.22 2.70
CA PHE A 110 -3.93 0.98 1.98
C PHE A 110 -4.31 -0.17 2.90
N LEU A 111 -5.34 -0.93 2.54
CA LEU A 111 -5.54 -2.28 3.04
C LEU A 111 -4.89 -3.28 2.08
N ASP A 112 -3.94 -4.04 2.59
CA ASP A 112 -3.21 -5.05 1.82
C ASP A 112 -3.96 -6.38 1.85
N GLU A 113 -4.42 -6.83 0.68
CA GLU A 113 -5.31 -8.00 0.54
C GLU A 113 -4.74 -9.06 -0.40
N PRO A 114 -3.59 -9.70 -0.06
CA PRO A 114 -3.02 -10.77 -0.87
C PRO A 114 -3.93 -11.99 -1.01
N ALA A 115 -4.81 -12.24 -0.03
CA ALA A 115 -5.69 -13.41 -0.03
C ALA A 115 -7.12 -13.14 -0.54
N LEU A 116 -7.39 -11.94 -1.08
CA LEU A 116 -8.76 -11.55 -1.45
C LEU A 116 -9.48 -12.58 -2.32
N GLY A 117 -8.79 -13.08 -3.35
CA GLY A 117 -9.32 -14.02 -4.33
C GLY A 117 -9.71 -15.40 -3.78
N TYR A 118 -9.31 -15.73 -2.55
CA TYR A 118 -9.52 -17.06 -1.94
C TYR A 118 -10.52 -17.05 -0.78
N SER A 119 -10.87 -15.86 -0.28
CA SER A 119 -11.55 -15.71 1.01
C SER A 119 -13.07 -15.92 0.95
N GLY A 120 -13.71 -15.73 -0.21
CA GLY A 120 -15.17 -15.77 -0.35
C GLY A 120 -15.94 -14.73 0.49
N VAL A 121 -15.24 -13.79 1.16
CA VAL A 121 -15.87 -12.81 2.04
C VAL A 121 -16.43 -11.62 1.28
N ASN A 122 -17.48 -10.99 1.84
CA ASN A 122 -17.99 -9.70 1.36
C ASN A 122 -17.03 -8.55 1.74
N PHE A 123 -15.89 -8.47 1.05
CA PHE A 123 -14.84 -7.49 1.33
C PHE A 123 -15.29 -6.04 1.17
N LYS A 124 -16.27 -5.76 0.29
CA LYS A 124 -16.76 -4.39 0.04
C LYS A 124 -17.36 -3.77 1.29
N GLU A 125 -18.24 -4.50 1.97
CA GLU A 125 -18.86 -4.08 3.23
C GLU A 125 -17.80 -3.92 4.32
N LEU A 126 -16.86 -4.85 4.41
CA LEU A 126 -15.78 -4.80 5.40
C LEU A 126 -14.88 -3.58 5.23
N TRP A 127 -14.46 -3.29 3.99
CA TRP A 127 -13.66 -2.11 3.69
C TRP A 127 -14.42 -0.82 3.98
N GLU A 128 -15.70 -0.74 3.63
CA GLU A 128 -16.54 0.42 3.94
C GLU A 128 -16.65 0.67 5.45
N VAL A 129 -16.89 -0.39 6.23
CA VAL A 129 -16.89 -0.30 7.69
C VAL A 129 -15.56 0.22 8.23
N ILE A 130 -14.42 -0.28 7.72
CA ILE A 130 -13.10 0.16 8.19
C ILE A 130 -12.82 1.61 7.79
N PHE A 131 -12.92 1.94 6.50
CA PHE A 131 -12.52 3.25 5.99
C PHE A 131 -13.42 4.40 6.48
N SER A 132 -14.71 4.17 6.70
CA SER A 132 -15.64 5.20 7.21
C SER A 132 -15.26 5.75 8.59
N ASN A 133 -14.39 5.06 9.33
CA ASN A 133 -13.96 5.45 10.67
C ASN A 133 -12.64 6.23 10.69
N PHE A 134 -11.99 6.40 9.54
CA PHE A 134 -10.72 7.10 9.44
C PHE A 134 -10.79 8.23 8.41
N LYS A 135 -10.24 9.39 8.76
CA LYS A 135 -10.10 10.52 7.82
C LYS A 135 -8.87 10.31 6.94
N VAL A 136 -9.02 9.45 5.93
CA VAL A 136 -7.96 9.02 5.02
C VAL A 136 -8.50 8.90 3.60
N ILE A 137 -7.61 8.88 2.61
CA ILE A 137 -7.90 8.46 1.24
C ILE A 137 -7.85 6.92 1.21
N PRO A 138 -8.98 6.24 0.98
CA PRO A 138 -9.05 4.79 1.03
C PRO A 138 -8.42 4.16 -0.21
N GLY A 139 -7.49 3.25 -0.01
CA GLY A 139 -6.94 2.43 -1.09
C GLY A 139 -6.75 0.98 -0.70
N VAL A 140 -6.53 0.13 -1.69
CA VAL A 140 -6.27 -1.30 -1.50
C VAL A 140 -5.09 -1.72 -2.36
N HIS A 141 -4.26 -2.61 -1.82
CA HIS A 141 -3.23 -3.28 -2.60
C HIS A 141 -3.58 -4.76 -2.73
N ILE A 142 -3.66 -5.24 -3.97
CA ILE A 142 -3.90 -6.65 -4.24
C ILE A 142 -2.85 -7.19 -5.22
N CYS A 143 -2.13 -8.22 -4.79
CA CYS A 143 -1.09 -8.88 -5.57
C CYS A 143 -1.55 -10.15 -6.31
N GLY A 144 -2.82 -10.56 -6.16
CA GLY A 144 -3.39 -11.80 -6.70
C GLY A 144 -4.46 -11.57 -7.77
N ASN A 145 -4.81 -12.63 -8.52
CA ASN A 145 -5.91 -12.60 -9.48
C ASN A 145 -7.25 -12.46 -8.76
N MET A 146 -8.14 -11.64 -9.30
CA MET A 146 -9.44 -11.35 -8.70
C MET A 146 -10.48 -11.00 -9.76
N ASN A 147 -11.74 -10.93 -9.33
CA ASN A 147 -12.75 -10.23 -10.10
C ASN A 147 -12.58 -8.72 -9.92
N TRP A 148 -11.79 -8.09 -10.81
CA TRP A 148 -11.51 -6.66 -10.74
C TRP A 148 -12.77 -5.79 -10.87
N ASP A 149 -13.83 -6.26 -11.56
CA ASP A 149 -15.09 -5.52 -11.66
C ASP A 149 -15.76 -5.34 -10.28
N GLU A 150 -15.61 -6.30 -9.38
CA GLU A 150 -16.10 -6.18 -7.99
C GLU A 150 -15.28 -5.16 -7.20
N VAL A 151 -13.96 -5.11 -7.40
CA VAL A 151 -13.09 -4.14 -6.73
C VAL A 151 -13.30 -2.74 -7.28
N PHE A 152 -13.50 -2.57 -8.59
CA PHE A 152 -13.93 -1.31 -9.20
C PHE A 152 -15.32 -0.85 -8.73
N SER A 153 -16.14 -1.74 -8.20
CA SER A 153 -17.45 -1.38 -7.64
C SER A 153 -17.41 -1.08 -6.13
N SER A 154 -16.26 -1.15 -5.48
CA SER A 154 -16.12 -0.89 -4.03
C SER A 154 -16.06 0.61 -3.70
N SER A 155 -16.03 0.94 -2.40
CA SER A 155 -15.93 2.32 -1.90
C SER A 155 -14.52 2.93 -1.95
N VAL A 156 -13.50 2.16 -2.32
CA VAL A 156 -12.10 2.63 -2.33
C VAL A 156 -11.84 3.64 -3.45
N GLU A 157 -10.88 4.54 -3.26
CA GLU A 157 -10.50 5.55 -4.24
C GLU A 157 -9.28 5.16 -5.07
N ILE A 158 -8.37 4.36 -4.50
CA ILE A 158 -7.11 3.96 -5.14
C ILE A 158 -6.98 2.43 -5.16
N ILE A 159 -6.71 1.88 -6.34
CA ILE A 159 -6.40 0.44 -6.50
C ILE A 159 -4.93 0.28 -6.86
N SER A 160 -4.18 -0.43 -6.02
CA SER A 160 -2.81 -0.86 -6.27
C SER A 160 -2.76 -2.34 -6.63
N PHE A 161 -1.95 -2.67 -7.63
CA PHE A 161 -1.85 -4.03 -8.16
C PHE A 161 -0.51 -4.26 -8.90
N ASP A 162 -0.20 -5.53 -9.17
CA ASP A 162 0.94 -5.94 -10.00
C ASP A 162 0.61 -5.79 -11.50
N ALA A 163 0.98 -4.65 -12.08
CA ALA A 163 0.73 -4.33 -13.48
C ALA A 163 1.65 -5.08 -14.45
N SER A 164 2.71 -5.74 -13.94
CA SER A 164 3.56 -6.61 -14.76
C SER A 164 2.89 -7.97 -15.03
N LYS A 165 1.95 -8.37 -14.16
CA LYS A 165 1.23 -9.66 -14.26
C LYS A 165 -0.21 -9.52 -14.73
N TYR A 166 -0.90 -8.46 -14.34
CA TYR A 166 -2.32 -8.30 -14.62
C TYR A 166 -2.59 -7.10 -15.53
N ASP A 167 -3.59 -7.25 -16.39
CA ASP A 167 -4.08 -6.17 -17.23
C ASP A 167 -5.52 -5.84 -16.87
N ILE A 168 -5.68 -4.95 -15.88
CA ILE A 168 -6.97 -4.55 -15.35
C ILE A 168 -7.76 -3.64 -16.31
N THR A 169 -7.14 -3.18 -17.41
CA THR A 169 -7.80 -2.31 -18.40
C THR A 169 -8.86 -3.04 -19.23
N LYS A 170 -8.82 -4.38 -19.23
CA LYS A 170 -9.73 -5.24 -19.99
C LYS A 170 -11.07 -5.48 -19.30
N TYR A 171 -11.23 -4.99 -18.06
CA TYR A 171 -12.42 -5.21 -17.24
C TYR A 171 -13.51 -4.19 -17.56
N SER A 172 -14.77 -4.62 -17.52
CA SER A 172 -15.91 -3.83 -17.97
C SER A 172 -16.12 -2.55 -17.15
N LYS A 173 -15.79 -2.60 -15.86
CA LYS A 173 -15.89 -1.50 -14.92
C LYS A 173 -14.54 -0.79 -14.70
N TYR A 174 -13.59 -0.93 -15.62
CA TYR A 174 -12.26 -0.36 -15.48
C TYR A 174 -12.32 1.11 -15.04
N ARG A 175 -11.51 1.41 -14.02
CA ARG A 175 -11.50 2.64 -13.21
C ARG A 175 -12.78 2.89 -12.41
N SER A 176 -13.95 3.00 -13.03
CA SER A 176 -15.19 3.42 -12.34
C SER A 176 -14.97 4.61 -11.38
N GLY A 177 -14.23 5.63 -11.86
CA GLY A 177 -13.86 6.83 -11.09
C GLY A 177 -12.63 6.69 -10.18
N LYS A 178 -12.00 5.52 -10.11
CA LYS A 178 -10.84 5.25 -9.25
C LYS A 178 -9.51 5.64 -9.88
N ARG A 179 -8.58 6.05 -9.02
CA ARG A 179 -7.15 6.20 -9.33
C ARG A 179 -6.46 4.85 -9.28
N ILE A 180 -5.40 4.71 -10.05
CA ILE A 180 -4.62 3.48 -10.13
C ILE A 180 -3.22 3.73 -9.59
N SER A 181 -2.75 2.83 -8.72
CA SER A 181 -1.37 2.77 -8.27
C SER A 181 -0.68 1.62 -8.98
N TRP A 182 -0.03 1.94 -10.10
CA TRP A 182 0.60 0.98 -11.01
C TRP A 182 1.85 0.37 -10.38
N GLY A 183 1.79 -0.92 -10.03
CA GLY A 183 2.93 -1.69 -9.58
C GLY A 183 3.74 -2.22 -10.76
N VAL A 184 4.88 -1.61 -11.03
CA VAL A 184 5.57 -1.73 -12.33
C VAL A 184 7.00 -2.25 -12.22
N GLU A 185 7.42 -3.03 -13.21
CA GLU A 185 8.82 -3.38 -13.42
C GLU A 185 9.44 -2.58 -14.57
N ARG A 186 8.62 -2.22 -15.58
CA ARG A 186 9.01 -1.49 -16.79
C ARG A 186 7.93 -0.48 -17.17
N ARG A 187 8.26 0.43 -18.09
CA ARG A 187 7.34 1.47 -18.57
C ARG A 187 6.09 0.88 -19.23
N GLU A 188 6.22 -0.23 -19.94
CA GLU A 188 5.16 -0.85 -20.74
C GLU A 188 4.06 -1.48 -19.87
N ASP A 189 4.33 -1.70 -18.58
CA ASP A 189 3.35 -2.20 -17.62
C ASP A 189 2.24 -1.16 -17.37
N ILE A 190 2.55 0.14 -17.56
CA ILE A 190 1.58 1.23 -17.43
C ILE A 190 0.81 1.41 -18.75
N LYS A 191 -0.43 0.91 -18.78
CA LYS A 191 -1.29 0.88 -19.98
C LYS A 191 -2.06 2.17 -20.25
N ASP A 192 -2.57 2.82 -19.21
CA ASP A 192 -3.42 4.02 -19.30
C ASP A 192 -3.18 4.89 -18.07
N PHE A 193 -2.09 5.67 -18.04
CA PHE A 193 -1.77 6.54 -16.90
C PHE A 193 -2.62 7.81 -16.92
N LYS A 194 -3.20 8.18 -15.77
CA LYS A 194 -4.02 9.39 -15.64
C LYS A 194 -3.52 10.31 -14.53
N PRO A 195 -3.82 11.63 -14.59
CA PRO A 195 -3.53 12.54 -13.49
C PRO A 195 -4.09 12.01 -12.17
N GLY A 196 -3.23 11.98 -11.15
CA GLY A 196 -3.56 11.45 -9.82
C GLY A 196 -3.26 9.96 -9.62
N ASP A 197 -2.93 9.21 -10.67
CA ASP A 197 -2.40 7.85 -10.54
C ASP A 197 -1.02 7.87 -9.85
N LEU A 198 -0.69 6.73 -9.25
CA LEU A 198 0.58 6.50 -8.56
C LEU A 198 1.40 5.43 -9.29
N ILE A 199 2.71 5.41 -9.01
CA ILE A 199 3.67 4.43 -9.50
C ILE A 199 4.41 3.86 -8.28
N THR A 200 4.50 2.53 -8.22
CA THR A 200 5.13 1.77 -7.12
C THR A 200 5.78 0.51 -7.70
N LEU A 201 6.52 -0.25 -6.89
CA LEU A 201 6.85 -1.63 -7.27
C LEU A 201 5.62 -2.53 -7.21
N PRO A 202 5.62 -3.68 -7.93
CA PRO A 202 4.49 -4.60 -7.95
C PRO A 202 4.17 -5.24 -6.58
N CYS A 203 5.17 -5.35 -5.73
CA CYS A 203 5.07 -5.86 -4.37
C CYS A 203 6.17 -5.22 -3.50
N GLY A 204 6.12 -5.46 -2.20
CA GLY A 204 7.18 -5.03 -1.30
C GLY A 204 8.43 -5.91 -1.38
N MET A 205 9.49 -5.43 -0.76
CA MET A 205 10.83 -6.03 -0.76
C MET A 205 11.13 -6.79 0.54
N GLY A 206 10.10 -7.36 1.17
CA GLY A 206 10.20 -8.06 2.45
C GLY A 206 10.75 -9.50 2.39
N SER A 207 10.88 -10.09 1.20
CA SER A 207 11.34 -11.47 1.03
C SER A 207 12.86 -11.60 1.13
N SER A 208 13.35 -12.83 1.33
CA SER A 208 14.79 -13.15 1.36
C SER A 208 15.51 -12.93 0.02
N LEU A 209 14.78 -12.64 -1.05
CA LEU A 209 15.35 -12.33 -2.36
C LEU A 209 15.94 -10.92 -2.45
N TYR A 210 15.58 -10.03 -1.52
CA TYR A 210 16.01 -8.64 -1.52
C TYR A 210 17.05 -8.36 -0.44
N ASN A 211 18.04 -7.56 -0.81
CA ASN A 211 19.13 -7.10 0.04
C ASN A 211 18.96 -5.61 0.39
N PRO A 212 19.53 -5.13 1.51
CA PRO A 212 19.50 -3.70 1.88
C PRO A 212 20.04 -2.74 0.80
N GLU A 213 20.89 -3.22 -0.10
CA GLU A 213 21.49 -2.45 -1.21
C GLU A 213 20.52 -2.22 -2.39
N ASP A 214 19.45 -3.01 -2.48
CA ASP A 214 18.54 -3.02 -3.63
C ASP A 214 17.58 -1.81 -3.72
N PRO A 215 16.98 -1.30 -2.62
CA PRO A 215 15.95 -0.27 -2.69
C PRO A 215 16.35 1.00 -3.44
N PRO A 216 17.55 1.58 -3.28
CA PRO A 216 17.95 2.76 -4.06
C PRO A 216 17.89 2.56 -5.57
N ARG A 217 18.30 1.37 -6.06
CA ARG A 217 18.23 1.02 -7.49
C ARG A 217 16.78 0.96 -7.98
N TYR A 218 15.88 0.41 -7.17
CA TYR A 218 14.46 0.33 -7.51
C TYR A 218 13.79 1.70 -7.53
N LEU A 219 14.12 2.59 -6.59
CA LEU A 219 13.64 3.97 -6.62
C LEU A 219 14.11 4.72 -7.87
N GLU A 220 15.37 4.57 -8.26
CA GLU A 220 15.90 5.15 -9.50
C GLU A 220 15.13 4.65 -10.73
N ARG A 221 14.82 3.34 -10.77
CA ARG A 221 13.97 2.76 -11.83
C ARG A 221 12.58 3.38 -11.86
N LEU A 222 11.93 3.54 -10.71
CA LEU A 222 10.61 4.18 -10.65
C LEU A 222 10.66 5.64 -11.12
N ARG A 223 11.71 6.38 -10.76
CA ARG A 223 11.93 7.77 -11.24
C ARG A 223 12.09 7.84 -12.75
N LYS A 224 12.85 6.91 -13.33
CA LYS A 224 13.00 6.82 -14.79
C LYS A 224 11.64 6.58 -15.46
N ILE A 225 10.88 5.58 -14.99
CA ILE A 225 9.55 5.26 -15.53
C ILE A 225 8.63 6.47 -15.38
N ALA A 226 8.55 7.08 -14.19
CA ALA A 226 7.74 8.26 -13.93
C ALA A 226 8.07 9.42 -14.89
N GLY A 227 9.35 9.66 -15.18
CA GLY A 227 9.80 10.68 -16.13
C GLY A 227 9.48 10.39 -17.59
N GLU A 228 9.19 9.15 -17.95
CA GLU A 228 8.73 8.74 -19.29
C GLU A 228 7.20 8.80 -19.43
N VAL A 229 6.46 8.68 -18.33
CA VAL A 229 4.99 8.71 -18.32
C VAL A 229 4.45 10.14 -18.14
N SER A 230 5.24 11.01 -17.50
CA SER A 230 4.87 12.40 -17.21
C SER A 230 5.26 13.39 -18.31
N LYS A 231 5.78 12.90 -19.45
CA LYS A 231 6.07 13.68 -20.67
C LYS A 231 4.92 13.53 -21.65
#